data_AF-A0A957T746-F1
#
_entry.id   AF-A0A957T746-F1
#
_cell.length_a   1.000
_cell.length_b   1.000
_cell.length_c   1.000
_cell.angle_alpha   90.00
_cell.angle_beta   90.00
_cell.angle_gamma   90.00
#
_symmetry.space_group_name_H-M   'P 1'
#
loop_
_entity.id
_entity.type
_entity.pdbx_description
1 polymer ?
#
loop_
_entity_poly.entity_id
_entity_poly.type
_entity_poly.pdbx_seq_one_letter_code
_entity_poly.pdbx_strand_id
1 'polypeptide(L)'
;RAGATPLYVDALEHDGIISMVEHLPRLMGAALMHACSANPSWRDSKKLAGAVFAKSTDIGANGKELARTVFVNRDNVLRSLDALESVLKEWRATLAAEDEDRLNTVLDAAADERIRWESQARLKDWDKVIDIPKEDQRGMFQQMFFGGLMGNRNKKRTDD
;
A
#
# COMPACT_ATOMS: atom_id res chain seq x y z
N ARG A 1 -33.40 6.24 0.03
CA ARG A 1 -32.71 6.43 1.33
C ARG A 1 -31.30 5.87 1.17
N ALA A 2 -30.25 6.67 1.41
CA ALA A 2 -28.87 6.17 1.38
C ALA A 2 -28.62 5.39 2.67
N GLY A 3 -28.30 4.10 2.59
CA GLY A 3 -28.05 3.23 3.76
C GLY A 3 -26.70 3.50 4.45
N ALA A 4 -26.47 4.76 4.84
CA ALA A 4 -25.27 5.22 5.53
C ALA A 4 -25.49 5.30 7.05
N THR A 5 -24.45 5.00 7.82
CA THR A 5 -24.44 5.15 9.29
C THR A 5 -23.72 6.46 9.62
N PRO A 6 -24.38 7.43 10.28
CA PRO A 6 -23.73 8.70 10.62
C PRO A 6 -22.69 8.50 11.73
N LEU A 7 -21.56 9.21 11.62
CA LEU A 7 -20.55 9.33 12.68
C LEU A 7 -20.62 10.76 13.23
N TYR A 8 -20.68 10.90 14.55
CA TYR A 8 -20.61 12.19 15.22
C TYR A 8 -19.17 12.44 15.65
N VAL A 9 -18.60 13.51 15.12
CA VAL A 9 -17.20 13.91 15.29
C VAL A 9 -17.18 15.44 15.41
N ASP A 10 -16.36 15.99 16.30
CA ASP A 10 -16.19 17.45 16.34
C ASP A 10 -15.32 17.95 15.18
N ALA A 11 -15.32 19.27 14.94
CA ALA A 11 -14.61 19.83 13.78
C ALA A 11 -13.09 19.60 13.83
N LEU A 12 -12.47 19.68 15.00
CA LEU A 12 -11.01 19.50 15.14
C LEU A 12 -10.63 18.03 14.97
N GLU A 13 -11.42 17.12 15.56
CA GLU A 13 -11.24 15.68 15.40
C GLU A 13 -11.42 15.26 13.93
N HIS A 14 -12.47 15.78 13.27
CA HIS A 14 -12.72 15.56 11.85
C HIS A 14 -11.52 15.99 11.00
N ASP A 15 -11.01 17.20 11.21
CA ASP A 15 -9.91 17.75 10.41
C ASP A 15 -8.61 16.96 10.63
N GLY A 16 -8.36 16.46 11.84
CA GLY A 16 -7.24 15.56 12.12
C GLY A 16 -7.37 14.20 11.43
N ILE A 17 -8.58 13.62 11.37
CA ILE A 17 -8.83 12.36 10.65
C ILE A 17 -8.62 12.58 9.14
N ILE A 18 -9.27 13.60 8.58
CA ILE A 18 -9.23 13.90 7.15
C ILE A 18 -7.81 14.24 6.66
N SER A 19 -6.97 14.87 7.49
CA SER A 19 -5.57 15.13 7.11
C SER A 19 -4.81 13.84 6.82
N MET A 20 -5.05 12.79 7.60
CA MET A 20 -4.37 11.50 7.47
C MET A 20 -4.98 10.63 6.36
N VAL A 21 -6.31 10.56 6.26
CA VAL A 21 -6.97 9.58 5.36
C VAL A 21 -7.33 10.12 3.98
N GLU A 22 -7.26 11.45 3.76
CA GLU A 22 -7.56 12.06 2.46
C GLU A 22 -6.45 12.99 1.96
N HIS A 23 -6.07 14.00 2.77
CA HIS A 23 -5.13 15.02 2.30
C HIS A 23 -3.73 14.43 2.08
N LEU A 24 -3.21 13.68 3.05
CA LEU A 24 -1.88 13.08 2.97
C LEU A 24 -1.75 12.10 1.79
N PRO A 25 -2.67 11.14 1.54
CA PRO A 25 -2.58 10.26 0.37
C PRO A 25 -2.51 11.02 -0.97
N ARG A 26 -3.32 12.07 -1.14
CA ARG A 26 -3.30 12.91 -2.35
C ARG A 26 -1.99 13.68 -2.49
N LEU A 27 -1.46 14.23 -1.39
CA LEU A 27 -0.14 14.85 -1.37
C LEU A 27 0.97 13.86 -1.73
N MET A 28 0.87 12.62 -1.25
CA MET A 28 1.86 11.60 -1.57
C MET A 28 1.85 11.21 -3.04
N GLY A 29 0.67 11.10 -3.66
CA GLY A 29 0.58 10.90 -5.10
C GLY A 29 1.20 12.04 -5.89
N ALA A 30 0.99 13.29 -5.47
CA ALA A 30 1.58 14.46 -6.10
C ALA A 30 3.11 14.46 -5.97
N ALA A 31 3.61 14.19 -4.76
CA ALA A 31 5.04 14.13 -4.46
C ALA A 31 5.73 13.02 -5.25
N LEU A 32 5.13 11.83 -5.34
CA LEU A 32 5.64 10.70 -6.11
C LEU A 32 5.73 11.05 -7.62
N MET A 33 4.66 11.59 -8.18
CA MET A 33 4.63 12.03 -9.58
C MET A 33 5.69 13.12 -9.85
N HIS A 34 5.84 14.08 -8.94
CA HIS A 34 6.83 15.14 -9.04
C HIS A 34 8.26 14.58 -9.00
N ALA A 35 8.58 13.73 -8.03
CA ALA A 35 9.90 13.12 -7.89
C ALA A 35 10.29 12.28 -9.13
N CYS A 36 9.35 11.48 -9.66
CA CYS A 36 9.60 10.67 -10.85
C CYS A 36 9.77 11.52 -12.12
N SER A 37 8.94 12.56 -12.31
CA SER A 37 9.00 13.41 -13.52
C SER A 37 10.19 14.36 -13.55
N ALA A 38 10.69 14.76 -12.38
CA ALA A 38 11.92 15.56 -12.26
C ALA A 38 13.20 14.76 -12.54
N ASN A 39 13.12 13.42 -12.55
CA ASN A 39 14.26 12.56 -12.83
C ASN A 39 14.64 12.63 -14.33
N PRO A 40 15.94 12.83 -14.69
CA PRO A 40 16.37 12.84 -16.10
C PRO A 40 15.98 11.59 -16.89
N SER A 41 15.88 10.44 -16.23
CA SER A 41 15.48 9.16 -16.83
C SER A 41 13.98 9.04 -17.12
N TRP A 42 13.16 10.02 -16.71
CA TRP A 42 11.70 9.95 -16.81
C TRP A 42 11.19 9.65 -18.22
N ARG A 43 11.87 10.18 -19.24
CA ARG A 43 11.50 9.97 -20.66
C ARG A 43 11.35 8.48 -21.00
N ASP A 44 12.19 7.64 -20.42
CA ASP A 44 12.19 6.20 -20.64
C ASP A 44 11.44 5.46 -19.51
N SER A 45 11.58 5.88 -18.24
CA SER A 45 10.84 5.30 -17.12
C SER A 45 9.31 5.38 -17.27
N LYS A 46 8.77 6.46 -17.86
CA LYS A 46 7.33 6.61 -18.07
C LYS A 46 6.72 5.54 -18.98
N LYS A 47 7.53 4.91 -19.84
CA LYS A 47 7.08 3.81 -20.72
C LYS A 47 6.88 2.51 -19.94
N LEU A 48 7.53 2.39 -18.79
CA LEU A 48 7.42 1.25 -17.87
C LEU A 48 6.45 1.53 -16.71
N ALA A 49 5.97 2.76 -16.58
CA ALA A 49 4.99 3.13 -15.56
C ALA A 49 3.65 2.42 -15.84
N GLY A 50 3.29 1.49 -14.95
CA GLY A 50 2.08 0.67 -15.07
C GLY A 50 0.94 1.11 -14.16
N ALA A 51 -0.05 0.21 -13.99
CA ALA A 51 -1.25 0.46 -13.22
C ALA A 51 -1.00 0.86 -11.75
N VAL A 52 0.02 0.28 -11.11
CA VAL A 52 0.39 0.63 -9.72
C VAL A 52 0.81 2.10 -9.65
N PHE A 53 1.69 2.54 -10.54
CA PHE A 53 2.13 3.94 -10.60
C PHE A 53 0.96 4.88 -10.89
N ALA A 54 0.11 4.54 -11.86
CA ALA A 54 -1.08 5.33 -12.18
C ALA A 54 -2.02 5.49 -10.99
N LYS A 55 -2.30 4.40 -10.25
CA LYS A 55 -3.15 4.43 -9.05
C LYS A 55 -2.51 5.22 -7.90
N SER A 56 -1.21 5.05 -7.67
CA SER A 56 -0.49 5.73 -6.58
C SER A 56 -0.30 7.22 -6.83
N THR A 57 -0.36 7.68 -8.09
CA THR A 57 -0.19 9.09 -8.47
C THR A 57 -1.49 9.79 -8.83
N ASP A 58 -2.63 9.12 -8.70
CA ASP A 58 -3.94 9.74 -8.88
C ASP A 58 -4.27 10.66 -7.71
N ILE A 59 -4.12 11.96 -7.92
CA ILE A 59 -4.40 13.01 -6.94
C ILE A 59 -5.80 13.61 -7.08
N GLY A 60 -6.59 13.08 -8.02
CA GLY A 60 -7.82 13.71 -8.52
C GLY A 60 -7.56 14.85 -9.50
N ALA A 61 -8.64 15.54 -9.91
CA ALA A 61 -8.61 16.41 -11.08
C ALA A 61 -8.03 17.84 -10.88
N ASN A 62 -7.64 18.27 -9.68
CA ASN A 62 -7.30 19.68 -9.45
C ASN A 62 -6.24 19.94 -8.36
N GLY A 63 -5.02 20.31 -8.77
CA GLY A 63 -3.95 20.70 -7.84
C GLY A 63 -4.21 22.00 -7.06
N LYS A 64 -4.97 22.96 -7.62
CA LYS A 64 -5.33 24.22 -6.93
C LYS A 64 -6.28 23.96 -5.77
N GLU A 65 -7.20 23.01 -5.95
CA GLU A 65 -8.10 22.57 -4.90
C GLU A 65 -7.33 21.87 -3.77
N LEU A 66 -6.49 20.88 -4.11
CA LEU A 66 -5.66 20.19 -3.13
C LEU A 66 -4.79 21.18 -2.33
N ALA A 67 -4.16 22.14 -3.01
CA ALA A 67 -3.37 23.17 -2.34
C ALA A 67 -4.20 23.97 -1.33
N ARG A 68 -5.40 24.43 -1.72
CA ARG A 68 -6.29 25.16 -0.81
C ARG A 68 -6.68 24.33 0.41
N THR A 69 -7.08 23.08 0.18
CA THR A 69 -7.48 22.15 1.23
C THR A 69 -6.34 21.93 2.24
N VAL A 70 -5.13 21.68 1.74
CA VAL A 70 -3.94 21.51 2.57
C VAL A 70 -3.58 22.79 3.33
N PHE A 71 -3.70 23.97 2.71
CA PHE A 71 -3.44 25.24 3.39
C PHE A 71 -4.45 25.53 4.50
N VAL A 72 -5.72 25.20 4.31
CA VAL A 72 -6.76 25.38 5.33
C VAL A 72 -6.53 24.46 6.53
N ASN A 73 -6.12 23.21 6.29
CA ASN A 73 -5.89 22.20 7.34
C ASN A 73 -4.39 21.99 7.65
N ARG A 74 -3.59 23.05 7.50
CA ARG A 74 -2.12 22.97 7.48
C ARG A 74 -1.53 22.26 8.69
N ASP A 75 -1.98 22.60 9.89
CA ASP A 75 -1.34 22.12 11.11
C ASP A 75 -1.56 20.62 11.33
N ASN A 76 -2.73 20.08 10.95
CA ASN A 76 -2.95 18.64 10.95
C ASN A 76 -2.15 17.95 9.83
N VAL A 77 -2.11 18.55 8.63
CA VAL A 77 -1.34 18.00 7.50
C VAL A 77 0.16 17.93 7.83
N LEU A 78 0.72 18.94 8.49
CA LEU A 78 2.13 18.92 8.93
C LEU A 78 2.38 17.75 9.89
N ARG A 79 1.51 17.54 10.89
CA ARG A 79 1.63 16.37 11.79
C ARG A 79 1.53 15.04 11.04
N SER A 80 0.62 14.95 10.07
CA SER A 80 0.47 13.74 9.24
C SER A 80 1.71 13.50 8.37
N LEU A 81 2.32 14.55 7.82
CA LEU A 81 3.58 14.47 7.08
C LEU A 81 4.73 14.01 8.00
N ASP A 82 4.90 14.61 9.17
CA ASP A 82 5.93 14.23 10.14
C ASP A 82 5.82 12.74 10.51
N ALA A 83 4.60 12.25 10.73
CA ALA A 83 4.35 10.84 11.02
C ALA A 83 4.80 9.93 9.87
N LEU A 84 4.46 10.27 8.63
CA LEU A 84 4.85 9.49 7.45
C LEU A 84 6.37 9.57 7.19
N GLU A 85 6.98 10.73 7.34
CA GLU A 85 8.42 10.91 7.20
C GLU A 85 9.20 10.04 8.20
N SER A 86 8.70 9.92 9.43
CA SER A 86 9.28 9.02 10.43
C SER A 86 9.25 7.56 9.96
N VAL A 87 8.13 7.09 9.41
CA VAL A 87 8.00 5.72 8.86
C VAL A 87 8.94 5.51 7.69
N LEU A 88 8.98 6.44 6.72
CA LEU A 88 9.86 6.35 5.56
C LEU A 88 11.34 6.35 5.96
N LYS A 89 11.71 7.14 6.98
CA LYS A 89 13.07 7.19 7.52
C LYS A 89 13.45 5.86 8.17
N GLU A 90 12.55 5.24 8.94
CA GLU A 90 12.76 3.92 9.51
C GLU A 90 12.96 2.87 8.41
N TRP A 91 12.06 2.80 7.43
CA TRP A 91 12.14 1.82 6.34
C TRP A 91 13.41 1.99 5.52
N ARG A 92 13.82 3.23 5.26
CA ARG A 92 15.10 3.53 4.60
C ARG A 92 16.29 3.03 5.43
N ALA A 93 16.26 3.19 6.75
CA ALA A 93 17.32 2.71 7.63
C ALA A 93 17.38 1.18 7.66
N THR A 94 16.23 0.50 7.74
CA THR A 94 16.12 -0.97 7.67
C THR A 94 16.71 -1.50 6.36
N LEU A 95 16.33 -0.89 5.22
CA LEU A 95 16.89 -1.22 3.91
C LEU A 95 18.41 -1.02 3.84
N ALA A 96 18.92 0.08 4.37
CA ALA A 96 20.34 0.38 4.38
C ALA A 96 21.15 -0.55 5.31
N ALA A 97 20.50 -1.15 6.31
CA ALA A 97 21.08 -2.13 7.21
C ALA A 97 21.01 -3.57 6.67
N GLU A 98 20.41 -3.78 5.48
CA GLU A 98 20.18 -5.11 4.88
C GLU A 98 19.37 -6.05 5.80
N ASP A 99 18.52 -5.48 6.66
CA ASP A 99 17.68 -6.21 7.61
C ASP A 99 16.37 -6.65 6.93
N GLU A 100 16.47 -7.71 6.14
CA GLU A 100 15.37 -8.26 5.35
C GLU A 100 14.20 -8.74 6.24
N ASP A 101 14.50 -9.40 7.36
CA ASP A 101 13.49 -9.92 8.29
C ASP A 101 12.62 -8.79 8.87
N ARG A 102 13.25 -7.70 9.30
CA ARG A 102 12.51 -6.53 9.80
C ARG A 102 11.70 -5.88 8.69
N LEU A 103 12.26 -5.74 7.50
CA LEU A 103 11.54 -5.15 6.36
C LEU A 103 10.30 -5.97 6.01
N ASN A 104 10.43 -7.30 5.94
CA ASN A 104 9.31 -8.21 5.71
C ASN A 104 8.24 -8.04 6.79
N THR A 105 8.66 -8.01 8.06
CA THR A 105 7.73 -7.84 9.21
C THR A 105 6.90 -6.57 9.09
N VAL A 106 7.51 -5.42 8.79
CA VAL A 106 6.79 -4.14 8.74
C VAL A 106 5.90 -4.01 7.49
N LEU A 107 6.32 -4.59 6.36
CA LEU A 107 5.52 -4.58 5.13
C LEU A 107 4.34 -5.55 5.22
N ASP A 108 4.53 -6.74 5.78
CA ASP A 108 3.46 -7.70 6.02
C ASP A 108 2.40 -7.12 6.98
N ALA A 109 2.83 -6.47 8.06
CA ALA A 109 1.92 -5.79 8.98
C ALA A 109 1.06 -4.72 8.27
N ALA A 110 1.65 -3.95 7.34
CA ALA A 110 0.92 -2.96 6.56
C ALA A 110 -0.05 -3.59 5.54
N ALA A 111 0.35 -4.70 4.91
CA ALA A 111 -0.49 -5.46 3.99
C ALA A 111 -1.69 -6.08 4.72
N ASP A 112 -1.45 -6.69 5.89
CA ASP A 112 -2.48 -7.26 6.73
C ASP A 112 -3.50 -6.20 7.17
N GLU A 113 -3.04 -5.04 7.62
CA GLU A 113 -3.93 -3.95 8.03
C GLU A 113 -4.80 -3.45 6.86
N ARG A 114 -4.22 -3.37 5.66
CA ARG A 114 -4.95 -2.99 4.44
C ARG A 114 -6.05 -3.99 4.09
N ILE A 115 -5.83 -5.29 4.30
CA ILE A 115 -6.83 -6.35 4.08
C ILE A 115 -7.94 -6.27 5.12
N ARG A 116 -7.59 -6.06 6.40
CA ARG A 116 -8.57 -5.87 7.49
C ARG A 116 -9.48 -4.70 7.18
N TRP A 117 -8.91 -3.53 6.90
CA TRP A 117 -9.66 -2.31 6.58
C TRP A 117 -10.63 -2.51 5.41
N GLU A 118 -10.19 -3.13 4.31
CA GLU A 118 -11.06 -3.34 3.14
C GLU A 118 -12.24 -4.24 3.44
N SER A 119 -11.97 -5.29 4.21
CA SER A 119 -12.98 -6.28 4.58
C SER A 119 -14.01 -5.66 5.54
N GLN A 120 -13.56 -4.88 6.52
CA GLN A 120 -14.43 -4.12 7.43
C GLN A 120 -15.25 -3.07 6.67
N ALA A 121 -14.62 -2.32 5.76
CA ALA A 121 -15.28 -1.31 4.94
C ALA A 121 -16.36 -1.93 4.03
N ARG A 122 -16.07 -3.09 3.42
CA ARG A 122 -17.03 -3.82 2.58
C ARG A 122 -18.22 -4.35 3.39
N LEU A 123 -17.98 -4.85 4.59
CA LEU A 123 -19.01 -5.40 5.47
C LEU A 123 -19.75 -4.32 6.27
N LYS A 124 -19.22 -3.09 6.32
CA LYS A 124 -19.62 -2.01 7.24
C LYS A 124 -19.59 -2.45 8.71
N ASP A 125 -18.63 -3.30 9.04
CA ASP A 125 -18.45 -3.90 10.36
C ASP A 125 -17.04 -3.60 10.84
N TRP A 126 -16.88 -2.48 11.54
CA TRP A 126 -15.59 -1.92 11.94
C TRP A 126 -15.02 -2.58 13.22
N ASP A 127 -15.85 -3.24 14.01
CA ASP A 127 -15.45 -3.92 15.25
C ASP A 127 -15.08 -5.39 15.02
N LYS A 128 -15.34 -5.91 13.82
CA LYS A 128 -15.02 -7.30 13.48
C LYS A 128 -13.52 -7.52 13.44
N VAL A 129 -13.05 -8.42 14.31
CA VAL A 129 -11.71 -8.99 14.24
C VAL A 129 -11.67 -9.97 13.06
N ILE A 130 -10.88 -9.64 12.05
CA ILE A 130 -10.68 -10.47 10.86
C ILE A 130 -9.33 -11.14 11.02
N ASP A 131 -9.37 -12.47 11.19
CA ASP A 131 -8.16 -13.29 11.17
C ASP A 131 -7.69 -13.42 9.73
N ILE A 132 -6.47 -12.97 9.46
CA ILE A 132 -5.85 -13.07 8.15
C ILE A 132 -5.00 -14.33 8.17
N PRO A 133 -5.39 -15.39 7.42
CA PRO A 133 -4.59 -16.60 7.36
C PRO A 133 -3.21 -16.24 6.83
N LYS A 134 -2.19 -16.39 7.66
CA LYS A 134 -0.80 -16.29 7.19
C LYS A 134 -0.54 -17.49 6.31
N GLU A 135 -0.61 -17.30 5.00
CA GLU A 135 -0.23 -18.33 4.04
C GLU A 135 1.26 -18.61 4.27
N ASP A 136 1.59 -19.83 4.68
CA ASP A 136 2.97 -20.23 4.95
C ASP A 136 3.73 -20.21 3.63
N GLN A 137 4.36 -19.06 3.32
CA GLN A 137 5.12 -18.86 2.09
C GLN A 137 6.21 -19.94 1.91
N ARG A 138 6.66 -20.57 3.01
CA ARG A 138 7.58 -21.71 2.96
C ARG A 138 6.99 -22.91 2.21
N GLY A 139 5.70 -23.19 2.38
CA GLY A 139 5.00 -24.30 1.73
C GLY A 139 4.84 -24.09 0.23
N MET A 140 4.48 -22.86 -0.21
CA MET A 140 4.30 -22.54 -1.62
C MET A 140 5.62 -22.55 -2.41
N PHE A 141 6.71 -22.04 -1.82
CA PHE A 141 8.05 -22.14 -2.41
C PHE A 141 8.56 -23.60 -2.45
N GLN A 142 8.33 -24.40 -1.39
CA GLN A 142 8.63 -25.83 -1.40
C GLN A 142 7.84 -26.58 -2.46
N GLN A 143 6.57 -26.26 -2.65
CA GLN A 143 5.70 -26.94 -3.62
C GLN A 143 6.11 -26.64 -5.06
N MET A 144 6.59 -25.42 -5.35
CA MET A 144 7.17 -25.07 -6.66
C MET A 144 8.55 -25.70 -6.90
N PHE A 145 9.38 -25.84 -5.86
CA PHE A 145 10.71 -26.46 -5.98
C PHE A 145 10.70 -27.99 -6.04
N PHE A 146 9.80 -28.66 -5.32
CA PHE A 146 9.73 -30.13 -5.24
C PHE A 146 8.62 -30.75 -6.12
N GLY A 147 7.62 -29.98 -6.53
CA GLY A 147 6.51 -30.47 -7.37
C GLY A 147 6.88 -30.72 -8.84
N GLY A 148 8.02 -30.20 -9.31
CA GLY A 148 8.47 -30.34 -10.70
C GLY A 148 9.24 -31.63 -11.03
N LEU A 149 9.53 -32.50 -10.05
CA LEU A 149 10.52 -33.58 -10.22
C LEU A 149 9.97 -35.02 -10.17
N MET A 150 8.65 -35.21 -10.14
CA MET A 150 8.05 -36.56 -10.18
C MET A 150 7.05 -36.68 -11.34
N GLY A 151 7.55 -36.98 -12.53
CA GLY A 151 6.67 -37.13 -13.69
C GLY A 151 7.31 -37.59 -14.99
N ASN A 152 8.22 -38.59 -14.98
CA ASN A 152 8.29 -39.55 -16.09
C ASN A 152 9.25 -40.71 -15.82
N ARG A 153 8.71 -41.83 -15.33
CA ARG A 153 9.30 -43.16 -15.53
C ARG A 153 8.18 -44.13 -15.85
N ASN A 154 8.13 -44.54 -17.12
CA ASN A 154 8.36 -45.92 -17.57
C ASN A 154 7.32 -46.40 -18.62
N LYS A 155 7.78 -46.62 -19.86
CA LYS A 155 7.70 -47.93 -20.50
C LYS A 155 8.50 -47.95 -21.80
N LYS A 156 9.56 -48.76 -21.82
CA LYS A 156 10.20 -49.27 -23.04
C LYS A 156 10.15 -50.80 -23.02
N ARG A 157 10.11 -51.34 -24.24
CA ARG A 157 10.25 -52.75 -24.68
C ARG A 157 8.94 -53.55 -24.63
N THR A 158 8.59 -54.24 -25.71
CA THR A 158 9.43 -55.25 -26.41
C THR A 158 9.42 -55.15 -27.94
N ASP A 159 10.57 -55.56 -28.50
CA ASP A 159 10.79 -55.91 -29.91
C ASP A 159 10.01 -57.18 -30.29
N ASP A 160 9.38 -57.17 -31.46
CA ASP A 160 9.37 -58.18 -32.55
C ASP A 160 8.21 -57.91 -33.52
#